data_AF-A0A6P0N9P6-F1
#
_entry.id   AF-A0A6P0N9P6-F1
#
_cell.length_a   1.000
_cell.length_b   1.000
_cell.length_c   1.000
_cell.angle_alpha   90.00
_cell.angle_beta   90.00
_cell.angle_gamma   90.00
#
_symmetry.space_group_name_H-M   'P 1'
#
loop_
_entity.id
_entity.type
_entity.pdbx_description
1 polymer ?
#
loop_
_entity_poly.entity_id
_entity_poly.type
_entity_poly.pdbx_seq_one_letter_code
_entity_poly.pdbx_strand_id
1 'polypeptide(L)'
;MSNSQSTGLPLWVQQRDTVIANDAGVEWREGKRPDYAETNEFLKKGSKFNHPEGSLEAIAQNLVRTFEMEASYKANPEQWLSIVADQFRMSTNGGPKYNAQTVADVGT
;
A
#
# COMPACT_ATOMS: atom_id res chain seq x y z
N MET A 1 20.85 -8.95 11.08
CA MET A 1 20.15 -8.41 12.26
C MET A 1 18.92 -7.68 11.76
N SER A 2 17.76 -8.34 11.70
CA SER A 2 16.50 -7.69 11.31
C SER A 2 15.91 -7.08 12.57
N ASN A 3 15.94 -5.76 12.68
CA ASN A 3 15.46 -5.04 13.85
C ASN A 3 13.94 -4.94 13.72
N SER A 4 13.21 -5.92 14.26
CA SER A 4 11.74 -5.90 14.37
C SER A 4 11.30 -5.00 15.53
N GLN A 5 11.77 -3.76 15.57
CA GLN A 5 11.26 -2.74 16.49
C GLN A 5 10.10 -2.05 15.78
N SER A 6 8.87 -2.27 16.24
CA SER A 6 7.74 -1.51 15.73
C SER A 6 8.00 -0.04 16.03
N THR A 7 7.97 0.81 15.01
CA THR A 7 8.20 2.26 15.10
C THR A 7 7.10 2.99 15.87
N GLY A 8 6.22 2.27 16.58
CA GLY A 8 4.95 2.77 17.12
C GLY A 8 3.97 3.22 16.03
N LEU A 9 4.35 3.12 14.76
CA LEU A 9 3.56 3.60 13.64
C LEU A 9 2.45 2.62 13.25
N PRO A 10 1.27 3.11 12.83
CA PRO A 10 0.21 2.27 12.30
C PRO A 10 0.67 1.41 11.11
N LEU A 11 0.06 0.23 10.93
CA LEU A 11 0.43 -0.73 9.89
C LEU A 11 0.44 -0.12 8.48
N TRP A 12 -0.51 0.76 8.16
CA TRP A 12 -0.67 1.38 6.84
C TRP A 12 0.40 2.40 6.43
N VAL A 13 1.29 2.79 7.35
CA VAL A 13 2.50 3.60 7.03
C VAL A 13 3.81 2.82 7.16
N GLN A 14 3.72 1.53 7.51
CA GLN A 14 4.89 0.67 7.53
C GLN A 14 5.22 0.18 6.12
N GLN A 15 6.33 -0.54 5.99
CA GLN A 15 6.74 -1.07 4.69
C GLN A 15 5.68 -2.05 4.16
N ARG A 16 5.48 -2.02 2.85
CA ARG A 16 4.52 -2.88 2.12
C ARG A 16 4.65 -4.36 2.47
N ASP A 17 5.88 -4.86 2.64
CA ASP A 17 6.12 -6.26 3.01
C ASP A 17 5.60 -6.58 4.42
N THR A 18 5.67 -5.62 5.34
CA THR A 18 5.06 -5.74 6.68
C THR A 18 3.54 -5.78 6.58
N VAL A 19 2.93 -4.97 5.72
CA VAL A 19 1.48 -5.01 5.49
C VAL A 19 1.05 -6.37 4.93
N ILE A 20 1.78 -6.90 3.95
CA ILE A 20 1.52 -8.23 3.36
C ILE A 20 1.72 -9.36 4.38
N ALA A 21 2.67 -9.23 5.31
CA ALA A 21 2.86 -10.22 6.36
C ALA A 21 1.73 -10.25 7.40
N ASN A 22 0.89 -9.20 7.45
CA ASN A 22 -0.26 -9.07 8.34
C ASN A 22 -1.58 -9.26 7.54
N ASP A 23 -1.65 -10.29 6.69
CA ASP A 23 -2.74 -10.52 5.73
C ASP A 23 -3.82 -11.52 6.21
N ALA A 24 -3.94 -11.72 7.51
CA ALA A 24 -4.95 -12.60 8.07
C ALA A 24 -6.36 -12.19 7.63
N GLY A 25 -7.05 -13.07 6.89
CA GLY A 25 -8.40 -12.82 6.39
C GLY A 25 -8.49 -11.92 5.15
N VAL A 26 -7.37 -11.50 4.58
CA VAL A 26 -7.37 -10.68 3.35
C VAL A 26 -7.87 -11.48 2.15
N GLU A 27 -8.79 -10.87 1.42
CA GLU A 27 -9.37 -11.38 0.17
C GLU A 27 -8.53 -10.90 -1.01
N TRP A 28 -7.56 -11.73 -1.42
CA TRP A 28 -6.72 -11.44 -2.58
C TRP A 28 -7.47 -11.73 -3.89
N ARG A 29 -7.39 -10.82 -4.88
CA ARG A 29 -8.12 -10.87 -6.17
C ARG A 29 -7.86 -12.17 -6.95
N GLU A 30 -6.64 -12.72 -6.88
CA GLU A 30 -6.26 -13.99 -7.52
C GLU A 30 -6.03 -15.12 -6.50
N GLY A 31 -6.50 -14.96 -5.26
CA GLY A 31 -6.25 -15.91 -4.17
C GLY A 31 -4.78 -16.02 -3.73
N LYS A 32 -3.90 -15.15 -4.26
CA LYS A 32 -2.46 -15.14 -3.97
C LYS A 32 -2.00 -13.75 -3.56
N ARG A 33 -1.21 -13.69 -2.48
CA ARG A 33 -0.54 -12.46 -2.06
C ARG A 33 0.53 -12.03 -3.07
N PRO A 34 0.73 -10.72 -3.30
CA PRO A 34 1.79 -10.23 -4.18
C PRO A 34 3.18 -10.47 -3.58
N ASP A 35 4.19 -10.59 -4.45
CA ASP A 35 5.60 -10.59 -4.09
C ASP A 35 6.29 -9.39 -4.75
N TYR A 36 7.01 -8.62 -3.94
CA TYR A 36 7.70 -7.40 -4.36
C TYR A 36 9.21 -7.45 -4.14
N ALA A 37 9.80 -8.62 -3.87
CA ALA A 37 11.24 -8.75 -3.60
C ALA A 37 12.10 -8.08 -4.69
N GLU A 38 11.80 -8.37 -5.97
CA GLU A 38 12.51 -7.82 -7.12
C GLU A 38 12.29 -6.29 -7.26
N THR A 39 11.04 -5.82 -7.16
CA THR A 39 10.74 -4.38 -7.20
C THR A 39 11.42 -3.62 -6.05
N ASN A 40 11.50 -4.22 -4.86
CA ASN A 40 12.18 -3.64 -3.71
C ASN A 40 13.69 -3.54 -3.96
N GLU A 41 14.29 -4.52 -4.64
CA GLU A 41 15.70 -4.46 -5.05
C GLU A 41 15.95 -3.34 -6.07
N PHE A 42 15.12 -3.24 -7.11
CA PHE A 42 15.23 -2.17 -8.11
C PHE A 42 15.01 -0.79 -7.50
N LEU A 43 14.05 -0.64 -6.59
CA LEU A 43 13.83 0.60 -5.87
C LEU A 43 15.10 1.00 -5.09
N LYS A 44 15.70 0.07 -4.34
CA LYS A 44 16.95 0.34 -3.61
C LYS A 44 18.09 0.75 -4.54
N LYS A 45 18.22 0.12 -5.71
CA LYS A 45 19.24 0.46 -6.72
C LYS A 45 18.98 1.80 -7.40
N GLY A 46 17.71 2.15 -7.66
CA GLY A 46 17.30 3.34 -8.40
C GLY A 46 17.09 4.59 -7.52
N SER A 47 16.94 4.42 -6.20
CA SER A 47 16.75 5.53 -5.27
C SER A 47 17.97 6.45 -5.22
N LYS A 48 17.75 7.73 -5.50
CA LYS A 48 18.77 8.79 -5.36
C LYS A 48 18.79 9.42 -3.97
N PHE A 49 17.69 9.27 -3.23
CA PHE A 49 17.51 9.80 -1.89
C PHE A 49 17.23 8.67 -0.92
N ASN A 50 17.75 8.80 0.29
CA ASN A 50 17.44 7.91 1.40
C ASN A 50 16.38 8.58 2.28
N HIS A 51 15.27 7.90 2.53
CA HIS A 51 14.23 8.36 3.45
C HIS A 51 14.46 7.70 4.81
N PRO A 52 14.88 8.46 5.84
CA PRO A 52 15.09 7.91 7.17
C PRO A 52 13.82 7.25 7.71
N GLU A 53 13.99 6.18 8.48
CA GLU A 53 12.85 5.52 9.12
C GLU A 53 12.08 6.49 10.02
N GLY A 54 10.75 6.52 9.87
CA GLY A 54 9.88 7.44 10.58
C GLY A 54 9.84 8.87 10.03
N SER A 55 10.61 9.20 8.98
CA SER A 55 10.52 10.50 8.32
C SER A 55 9.20 10.65 7.56
N LEU A 56 8.80 11.89 7.27
CA LEU A 56 7.59 12.17 6.48
C LEU A 56 7.68 11.55 5.08
N GLU A 57 8.86 11.59 4.46
CA GLU A 57 9.11 11.01 3.14
C GLU A 57 8.97 9.48 3.16
N ALA A 58 9.47 8.82 4.22
CA ALA A 58 9.29 7.38 4.40
C ALA A 58 7.81 7.01 4.60
N ILE A 59 7.10 7.79 5.43
CA ILE A 59 5.66 7.61 5.67
C ILE A 59 4.86 7.79 4.37
N ALA A 60 5.09 8.88 3.64
CA ALA A 60 4.40 9.16 2.38
C ALA A 60 4.68 8.09 1.32
N GLN A 61 5.94 7.68 1.17
CA GLN A 61 6.32 6.60 0.25
C GLN A 61 5.65 5.28 0.61
N ASN A 62 5.63 4.91 1.89
CA ASN A 62 5.01 3.68 2.35
C ASN A 62 3.49 3.67 2.19
N LEU A 63 2.84 4.80 2.47
CA LEU A 63 1.40 4.98 2.29
C LEU A 63 0.99 4.77 0.83
N VAL A 64 1.64 5.46 -0.11
CA VAL A 64 1.33 5.33 -1.55
C VAL A 64 1.58 3.90 -2.03
N ARG A 65 2.70 3.28 -1.64
CA ARG A 65 3.02 1.90 -2.05
C ARG A 65 2.06 0.87 -1.46
N THR A 66 1.52 1.13 -0.28
CA THR A 66 0.49 0.30 0.33
C THR A 66 -0.82 0.46 -0.43
N PHE A 67 -1.27 1.69 -0.67
CA PHE A 67 -2.47 1.97 -1.47
C PHE A 67 -2.45 1.29 -2.84
N GLU A 68 -1.36 1.44 -3.60
CA GLU A 68 -1.21 0.83 -4.92
C GLU A 68 -1.32 -0.71 -4.88
N MET A 69 -0.72 -1.33 -3.86
CA MET A 69 -0.82 -2.78 -3.64
C MET A 69 -2.25 -3.19 -3.28
N GLU A 70 -2.92 -2.45 -2.40
CA GLU A 70 -4.29 -2.74 -1.99
C GLU A 70 -5.26 -2.62 -3.17
N ALA A 71 -5.18 -1.52 -3.93
CA ALA A 71 -6.00 -1.29 -5.12
C ALA A 71 -5.78 -2.33 -6.23
N SER A 72 -4.55 -2.83 -6.36
CA SER A 72 -4.20 -3.82 -7.38
C SER A 72 -4.55 -5.26 -6.98
N TYR A 73 -4.46 -5.61 -5.69
CA TYR A 73 -4.49 -7.01 -5.25
C TYR A 73 -5.58 -7.36 -4.24
N LYS A 74 -6.11 -6.42 -3.44
CA LYS A 74 -7.20 -6.72 -2.50
C LYS A 74 -8.55 -6.54 -3.20
N ALA A 75 -9.38 -7.57 -3.17
CA ALA A 75 -10.71 -7.56 -3.78
C ALA A 75 -11.72 -6.74 -2.97
N ASN A 76 -11.57 -6.69 -1.65
CA ASN A 76 -12.50 -6.04 -0.74
C ASN A 76 -11.93 -4.68 -0.25
N PRO A 77 -12.51 -3.53 -0.66
CA PRO A 77 -12.08 -2.20 -0.23
C PRO A 77 -12.12 -1.95 1.28
N GLU A 78 -12.99 -2.65 2.02
CA GLU A 78 -13.07 -2.52 3.49
C GLU A 78 -11.82 -3.09 4.17
N GLN A 79 -11.01 -3.86 3.46
CA GLN A 79 -9.72 -4.38 3.92
C GLN A 79 -8.54 -3.46 3.56
N TRP A 80 -8.78 -2.32 2.89
CA TRP A 80 -7.74 -1.37 2.55
C TRP A 80 -7.43 -0.49 3.77
N LEU A 81 -6.20 -0.57 4.23
CA LEU A 81 -5.74 0.15 5.42
C LEU A 81 -5.28 1.58 5.09
N SER A 82 -4.90 1.82 3.84
CA SER A 82 -4.34 3.09 3.37
C SER A 82 -5.36 4.22 3.20
N ILE A 83 -6.66 3.90 3.24
CA ILE A 83 -7.75 4.85 2.99
C ILE A 83 -8.90 4.66 3.97
N VAL A 84 -9.80 5.63 4.01
CA VAL A 84 -11.10 5.52 4.68
C VAL A 84 -12.13 5.25 3.59
N ALA A 85 -12.60 4.00 3.48
CA ALA A 85 -13.31 3.50 2.29
C ALA A 85 -14.57 4.29 1.91
N ASP A 86 -15.36 4.71 2.90
CA ASP A 86 -16.60 5.48 2.72
C ASP A 86 -16.33 6.92 2.23
N GLN A 87 -15.22 7.52 2.67
CA GLN A 87 -14.82 8.89 2.33
C GLN A 87 -13.91 8.98 1.09
N PHE A 88 -13.27 7.88 0.71
CA PHE A 88 -12.29 7.87 -0.37
C PHE A 88 -12.90 8.23 -1.72
N ARG A 89 -12.26 9.16 -2.43
CA ARG A 89 -12.60 9.53 -3.81
C ARG A 89 -11.32 9.69 -4.62
N MET A 90 -11.25 9.01 -5.76
CA MET A 90 -10.15 9.11 -6.71
C MET A 90 -10.63 9.72 -8.02
N SER A 91 -9.82 10.60 -8.62
CA SER A 91 -10.03 11.08 -9.98
C SER A 91 -8.71 11.20 -10.71
N THR A 92 -8.76 10.95 -12.01
CA THR A 92 -7.58 11.02 -12.88
C THR A 92 -7.72 12.24 -13.79
N ASN A 93 -6.73 13.13 -13.75
CA ASN A 93 -6.63 14.33 -14.60
C ASN A 93 -7.90 15.21 -14.63
N GLY A 94 -8.56 15.36 -13.48
CA GLY A 94 -9.79 16.17 -13.37
C GLY A 94 -11.06 15.49 -13.90
N GLY A 95 -10.99 14.19 -14.21
CA GLY A 95 -12.14 13.38 -14.60
C GLY A 95 -13.12 13.09 -13.45
N PRO A 96 -14.09 12.18 -13.68
CA PRO A 96 -15.06 11.78 -12.68
C PRO A 96 -14.41 11.27 -11.39
N LYS A 97 -15.12 11.41 -10.27
CA LYS A 97 -14.70 10.87 -8.98
C LYS A 97 -15.27 9.47 -8.80
N TYR A 98 -14.40 8.52 -8.49
CA TYR A 98 -14.74 7.12 -8.22
C TYR A 98 -14.57 6.82 -6.73
N ASN A 99 -15.44 5.98 -6.18
CA ASN A 99 -15.32 5.47 -4.81
C ASN A 99 -14.37 4.27 -4.76
N ALA A 100 -14.06 3.78 -3.56
CA ALA A 100 -13.12 2.68 -3.36
C ALA A 100 -13.58 1.38 -4.05
N GLN A 101 -14.88 1.08 -4.01
CA GLN A 101 -15.45 -0.08 -4.71
C GLN A 101 -15.21 -0.01 -6.22
N THR A 102 -15.51 1.12 -6.85
CA THR A 102 -15.28 1.27 -8.29
C THR A 102 -13.81 1.10 -8.64
N VAL A 103 -12.89 1.68 -7.86
CA VAL A 103 -11.43 1.51 -8.07
C VAL A 103 -11.00 0.04 -7.89
N ALA A 104 -11.59 -0.68 -6.93
CA ALA A 104 -11.32 -2.11 -6.76
C ALA A 104 -11.87 -2.97 -7.92
N ASP A 105 -12.95 -2.53 -8.57
CA ASP A 105 -13.56 -3.29 -9.67
C ASP A 105 -12.87 -3.02 -11.02
N VAL A 106 -12.52 -1.75 -11.29
CA VAL A 106 -12.03 -1.31 -12.62
C VAL A 106 -10.53 -1.02 -12.65
N GLY A 107 -9.88 -0.91 -11.49
CA GLY A 107 -8.49 -0.49 -11.35
C GLY A 107 -8.31 1.03 -11.18
N THR A 108 -7.05 1.44 -11.03
CA THR A 108 -6.59 2.82 -10.86
C THR A 108 -6.25 3.52 -12.17
#